data_AF-A0AAF1KP32-F1
#
_entry.id   AF-A0AAF1KP32-F1
#
_cell.length_a   1.000
_cell.length_b   1.000
_cell.length_c   1.000
_cell.angle_alpha   90.00
_cell.angle_beta   90.00
_cell.angle_gamma   90.00
#
_symmetry.space_group_name_H-M   'P 1'
#
loop_
_entity.id
_entity.type
_entity.pdbx_description
1 polymer ?
#
loop_
_entity_poly.entity_id
_entity_poly.type
_entity_poly.pdbx_seq_one_letter_code
_entity_poly.pdbx_strand_id
1 'polypeptide(L)'
;MTPARFRECLRSIRWTSVDIVNALQCDLAWIEGLESGEIRIPEDVASWLDKLACFHAENQPPTTCRAGTAYPRMLMDVGRPNASRRQPLVSADR
;
A
#
# COMPACT_ATOMS: atom_id res chain seq x y z
N MET A 1 18.80 -19.59 2.17
CA MET A 1 17.56 -19.48 1.37
C MET A 1 17.92 -19.30 -0.10
N THR A 2 17.14 -19.83 -1.04
CA THR A 2 17.35 -19.62 -2.49
C THR A 2 16.57 -18.39 -2.98
N PRO A 3 16.97 -17.73 -4.09
CA PRO A 3 16.23 -16.59 -4.65
C PRO A 3 14.77 -16.94 -5.04
N ALA A 4 14.53 -18.18 -5.46
CA ALA A 4 13.17 -18.67 -5.70
C ALA A 4 12.34 -18.72 -4.41
N ARG A 5 12.92 -19.20 -3.31
CA ARG A 5 12.25 -19.25 -2.00
C ARG A 5 12.02 -17.84 -1.44
N PHE A 6 12.95 -16.93 -1.63
CA PHE A 6 12.81 -15.53 -1.23
C PHE A 6 11.58 -14.86 -1.89
N ARG A 7 11.46 -14.98 -3.21
CA ARG A 7 10.30 -14.47 -3.97
C ARG A 7 9.00 -15.15 -3.55
N GLU A 8 9.05 -16.43 -3.21
CA GLU A 8 7.89 -17.15 -2.67
C GLU A 8 7.44 -16.58 -1.32
N CYS A 9 8.37 -16.34 -0.39
CA CYS A 9 8.08 -15.73 0.90
C CYS A 9 7.41 -14.36 0.72
N LEU A 10 7.96 -13.49 -0.14
CA LEU A 10 7.35 -12.18 -0.43
C LEU A 10 5.93 -12.32 -0.99
N ARG A 11 5.72 -13.23 -1.95
CA ARG A 11 4.39 -13.47 -2.53
C ARG A 11 3.40 -14.00 -1.51
N SER A 12 3.84 -14.83 -0.58
CA SER A 12 3.01 -15.42 0.48
C SER A 12 2.45 -14.35 1.42
N ILE A 13 3.25 -13.33 1.74
CA ILE A 13 2.87 -12.17 2.57
C ILE A 13 2.36 -10.98 1.75
N ARG A 14 2.20 -11.15 0.43
CA ARG A 14 1.74 -10.13 -0.52
C ARG A 14 2.61 -8.86 -0.56
N TRP A 15 3.91 -9.00 -0.29
CA TRP A 15 4.87 -7.91 -0.38
C TRP A 15 5.53 -7.83 -1.76
N THR A 16 5.85 -6.62 -2.17
CA THR A 16 6.65 -6.26 -3.34
C THR A 16 8.10 -5.96 -2.96
N SER A 17 8.99 -5.81 -3.93
CA SER A 17 10.38 -5.41 -3.69
C SER A 17 10.46 -4.04 -2.98
N VAL A 18 9.51 -3.13 -3.24
CA VAL A 18 9.42 -1.84 -2.56
C VAL A 18 9.06 -2.00 -1.08
N ASP A 19 8.17 -2.93 -0.74
CA ASP A 19 7.74 -3.16 0.65
C ASP A 19 8.92 -3.67 1.51
N ILE A 20 9.72 -4.60 0.98
CA ILE A 20 10.89 -5.09 1.72
C ILE A 20 12.01 -4.04 1.79
N VAL A 21 12.21 -3.24 0.73
CA VAL A 21 13.12 -2.08 0.76
C VAL A 21 12.75 -1.15 1.92
N ASN A 22 11.47 -0.83 2.05
CA ASN A 22 10.97 0.01 3.14
C ASN A 22 11.11 -0.67 4.50
N ALA A 23 10.88 -1.98 4.60
CA ALA A 23 10.99 -2.70 5.86
C ALA A 23 12.44 -2.78 6.38
N LEU A 24 13.42 -2.94 5.48
CA LEU A 24 14.84 -3.03 5.81
C LEU A 24 15.58 -1.69 5.76
N GLN A 25 14.94 -0.64 5.24
CA GLN A 25 15.55 0.67 5.00
C GLN A 25 16.85 0.56 4.18
N CYS A 26 16.79 -0.23 3.10
CA CYS A 26 17.94 -0.56 2.24
C CYS A 26 17.77 -0.04 0.81
N ASP A 27 18.70 -0.38 -0.08
CA ASP A 27 18.63 -0.02 -1.49
C ASP A 27 17.83 -1.06 -2.32
N LEU A 28 17.10 -0.59 -3.34
CA LEU A 28 16.35 -1.47 -4.24
C LEU A 28 17.26 -2.39 -5.06
N ALA A 29 18.39 -1.89 -5.56
CA ALA A 29 19.33 -2.69 -6.34
C ALA A 29 19.90 -3.85 -5.52
N TRP A 30 20.04 -3.67 -4.20
CA TRP A 30 20.44 -4.76 -3.32
C TRP A 30 19.38 -5.86 -3.25
N ILE A 31 18.11 -5.47 -3.09
CA ILE A 31 16.98 -6.43 -3.10
C ILE A 31 16.86 -7.12 -4.45
N GLU A 32 16.98 -6.39 -5.56
CA GLU A 32 16.94 -6.97 -6.91
C GLU A 32 18.08 -7.99 -7.10
N GLY A 33 19.28 -7.71 -6.60
CA GLY A 33 20.41 -8.65 -6.61
C GLY A 33 20.15 -9.91 -5.77
N LEU A 34 19.40 -9.81 -4.66
CA LEU A 34 18.95 -10.96 -3.89
C LEU A 34 17.90 -11.79 -4.65
N GLU A 35 16.99 -11.13 -5.36
CA GLU A 35 15.93 -11.77 -6.15
C GLU A 35 16.45 -12.48 -7.40
N SER A 36 17.45 -11.89 -8.07
CA SER A 36 18.14 -12.47 -9.23
C SER A 36 19.14 -13.57 -8.84
N GLY A 37 19.61 -13.55 -7.58
CA GLY A 37 20.62 -14.47 -7.08
C GLY A 37 22.05 -14.04 -7.37
N GLU A 38 22.25 -12.82 -7.87
CA GLU A 38 23.56 -12.18 -7.99
C GLU A 38 24.23 -11.99 -6.63
N ILE A 39 23.41 -11.69 -5.61
CA ILE A 39 23.85 -11.49 -4.24
C ILE A 39 23.32 -12.64 -3.39
N ARG A 40 24.18 -13.18 -2.52
CA ARG A 40 23.77 -14.19 -1.55
C ARG A 40 22.83 -13.57 -0.52
N ILE A 41 21.69 -14.20 -0.31
CA ILE A 41 20.72 -13.82 0.72
C ILE A 41 21.32 -14.02 2.12
N PRO A 42 21.40 -12.96 2.96
CA PRO A 42 21.82 -13.05 4.35
C PRO A 42 20.92 -14.00 5.16
N GLU A 43 21.51 -14.76 6.07
CA GLU A 43 20.80 -15.82 6.83
C GLU A 43 19.76 -15.27 7.81
N ASP A 44 20.06 -14.13 8.42
CA ASP A 44 19.18 -13.33 9.25
C ASP A 44 17.94 -12.85 8.47
N VAL A 45 18.12 -12.27 7.28
CA VAL A 45 17.00 -11.86 6.40
C VAL A 45 16.17 -13.07 5.97
N ALA A 46 16.84 -14.16 5.59
CA ALA A 46 16.17 -15.40 5.23
C ALA A 46 15.31 -15.96 6.38
N SER A 47 15.87 -16.03 7.59
CA SER A 47 15.18 -16.57 8.77
C SER A 47 14.01 -15.68 9.19
N TRP A 48 14.16 -14.36 9.06
CA TRP A 48 13.10 -13.40 9.34
C TRP A 48 11.93 -13.51 8.35
N LEU A 49 12.22 -13.58 7.04
CA LEU A 49 11.18 -13.72 6.00
C LEU A 49 10.42 -15.04 6.10
N ASP A 50 11.09 -16.14 6.39
CA ASP A 50 10.43 -17.45 6.51
C ASP A 50 9.45 -17.46 7.71
N LYS A 51 9.85 -16.85 8.85
CA LYS A 51 8.96 -16.67 10.01
C LYS A 51 7.73 -15.82 9.68
N LEU A 52 7.91 -14.71 8.95
CA LEU A 52 6.79 -13.87 8.52
C LEU A 52 5.84 -14.61 7.58
N ALA A 53 6.39 -15.37 6.63
CA ALA A 53 5.61 -16.19 5.71
C ALA A 53 4.78 -17.24 6.46
N CYS A 54 5.38 -17.96 7.41
CA CYS A 54 4.68 -18.91 8.27
C CYS A 54 3.57 -18.24 9.08
N PHE A 55 3.88 -17.13 9.75
CA PHE A 55 2.91 -16.41 10.57
C PHE A 55 1.71 -15.92 9.74
N HIS A 56 1.96 -15.36 8.56
CA HIS A 56 0.90 -14.90 7.66
C HIS A 56 0.04 -16.05 7.12
N ALA A 57 0.64 -17.22 6.86
CA ALA A 57 -0.11 -18.40 6.45
C ALA A 57 -1.08 -18.87 7.55
N GLU A 58 -0.64 -18.85 8.81
CA GLU A 58 -1.44 -19.24 9.98
C GLU A 58 -2.50 -18.20 10.37
N ASN A 59 -2.22 -16.93 10.14
CA ASN A 59 -3.06 -15.81 10.59
C ASN A 59 -3.70 -15.10 9.38
N GLN A 60 -4.69 -15.77 8.79
CA GLN A 60 -5.46 -15.20 7.68
C GLN A 60 -6.18 -13.89 8.11
N PRO A 61 -6.37 -12.94 7.17
CA PRO A 61 -7.02 -11.67 7.48
C PRO A 61 -8.45 -11.91 8.01
N PRO A 62 -8.92 -11.11 8.99
CA PRO A 62 -10.27 -11.22 9.52
C PRO A 62 -11.32 -11.07 8.41
N THR A 63 -12.16 -12.08 8.24
CA THR A 63 -13.22 -12.09 7.22
C THR A 63 -14.36 -11.13 7.54
N THR A 64 -14.44 -10.66 8.78
CA THR A 64 -15.38 -9.64 9.27
C THR A 64 -15.07 -8.24 8.75
N CYS A 65 -13.84 -7.99 8.30
CA CYS A 65 -13.39 -6.73 7.74
C CYS A 65 -13.57 -6.66 6.22
N ARG A 66 -14.54 -7.37 5.64
CA ARG A 66 -15.01 -6.99 4.31
C ARG A 66 -15.56 -5.58 4.44
N ALA A 67 -15.15 -4.68 3.56
CA ALA A 67 -15.61 -3.30 3.49
C ALA A 67 -17.14 -3.26 3.39
N GLY A 68 -17.79 -3.42 4.54
CA GLY A 68 -19.13 -2.95 4.76
C GLY A 68 -19.06 -1.49 4.40
N THR A 69 -20.00 -1.08 3.58
CA THR A 69 -20.37 0.28 3.26
C THR A 69 -20.71 1.06 4.55
N ALA A 70 -19.74 1.21 5.44
CA ALA A 70 -19.80 1.89 6.73
C ALA A 70 -19.23 3.31 6.62
N TYR A 71 -18.96 3.77 5.40
CA TYR A 71 -19.08 5.18 5.10
C TYR A 71 -20.50 5.41 4.58
N PRO A 72 -21.47 5.84 5.41
CA PRO A 72 -22.65 6.47 4.85
C PRO A 72 -22.17 7.61 3.96
N ARG A 73 -22.64 7.64 2.72
CA ARG A 73 -22.35 8.65 1.68
C ARG A 73 -22.78 10.08 2.06
N MET A 74 -22.96 10.38 3.35
CA MET A 74 -23.55 11.61 3.90
C MET A 74 -22.52 12.55 4.56
N LEU A 75 -21.25 12.54 4.14
CA LEU A 75 -20.26 13.52 4.62
C LEU A 75 -19.46 14.15 3.46
N MET A 76 -20.14 14.52 2.39
CA MET A 76 -19.63 15.42 1.34
C MET A 76 -20.75 16.39 0.94
N ASP A 77 -21.33 17.08 1.94
CA ASP A 77 -22.17 18.26 1.70
C ASP A 77 -21.58 19.46 2.47
N VAL A 78 -20.26 19.62 2.37
CA VAL A 78 -19.60 20.88 2.74
C VAL A 78 -19.74 21.79 1.54
N GLY A 79 -20.60 22.80 1.71
CA GLY A 79 -21.06 23.71 0.69
C GLY A 79 -19.97 24.21 -0.26
N ARG A 80 -20.19 23.94 -1.55
CA ARG A 80 -19.53 24.65 -2.65
C ARG A 80 -19.99 26.11 -2.58
N PRO A 81 -19.11 27.11 -2.35
CA PRO A 81 -19.54 28.49 -2.42
C PRO A 81 -20.06 28.78 -3.82
N ASN A 82 -21.28 29.32 -3.86
CA ASN A 82 -22.05 29.60 -5.05
C ASN A 82 -21.34 30.67 -5.90
N ALA A 83 -20.60 30.26 -6.93
CA ALA A 83 -20.09 31.14 -7.98
C ALA A 83 -21.24 31.53 -8.92
N SER A 84 -22.21 32.29 -8.41
CA SER A 84 -23.25 32.94 -9.20
C SER A 84 -23.84 34.12 -8.44
N ARG A 85 -23.07 35.21 -8.40
CA ARG A 85 -23.66 36.55 -8.35
C ARG A 85 -23.39 37.22 -9.70
N ARG A 86 -24.19 36.84 -10.70
CA ARG A 86 -24.45 37.73 -11.84
C ARG A 86 -25.23 38.92 -11.27
N GLN A 87 -24.61 40.09 -11.17
CA GLN A 87 -25.37 41.32 -11.04
C GLN A 87 -26.04 41.63 -12.39
N PRO A 88 -27.34 41.93 -12.42
CA PRO A 88 -27.98 42.41 -13.63
C PRO A 88 -27.64 43.89 -13.86
N LEU A 89 -27.37 44.20 -15.13
CA LEU A 89 -27.31 45.55 -15.68
C LEU A 89 -28.72 46.19 -15.52
N VAL A 90 -28.83 47.30 -14.80
CA VAL A 90 -30.00 48.19 -14.95
C VAL A 90 -29.51 49.64 -15.01
N SER A 91 -29.74 50.25 -16.18
CA SER A 91 -29.64 51.69 -16.41
C SER A 91 -30.91 52.38 -15.89
N ALA A 92 -30.75 53.57 -15.30
CA ALA A 92 -31.43 54.83 -15.68
C ALA A 92 -31.76 55.75 -14.48
N ASP A 93 -31.48 57.03 -14.74
CA ASP A 93 -32.14 58.25 -14.23
C ASP A 93 -31.93 58.73 -12.78
N ARG A 94 -31.11 59.79 -12.64
CA ARG A 94 -31.62 61.14 -12.31
C ARG A 94 -30.65 62.25 -12.69
#